data_AF-A0A1E5R8A3-F1
#
_entry.id   AF-A0A1E5R8A3-F1
#
_cell.length_a   1.000
_cell.length_b   1.000
_cell.length_c   1.000
_cell.angle_alpha   90.00
_cell.angle_beta   90.00
_cell.angle_gamma   90.00
#
_symmetry.space_group_name_H-M   'P 1'
#
loop_
_entity.id
_entity.type
_entity.pdbx_description
1 polymer ?
#
loop_
_entity_poly.entity_id
_entity_poly.type
_entity_poly.pdbx_seq_one_letter_code
_entity_poly.pdbx_strand_id
1 'polypeptide(L)'
;MPANARSFRRLRAFGKYSFFGILVPYSGYALYITLNSNKEITKRQQLYKNGNDVADSKDSLFAKYTPLKILGRYENPFEEYRIQTLYEFFFNRFVELFETNRGGIPKTSARMEELMPVHKPTWVVQGQIQEDRIVHSEILDRSGSDNRGKSELDGNESGSKDDKKTIPSPCKVMDVTWLGQSCTYIIYENRFKVLLDPLFSDFLINEKFGPQRITRLPCAIEDVPVPDMILVSHNHPDHLDEKSLRHFNSVKSSTTKRNININKNKNKAALRKPPLWVVPHGMGKYMDSFQISNYQELSWWESLKLTTERGHSYFVHCTPTMHWSGRNLIDTNESLWCSYLVATKSNTNLFYHAGDTGYVHDLFRIIKENYGRTQLGILPCGQYCPQWHQRPRHISPEEVLRIMKDMQCTQVLGVHWGTFLLSGEYFREPKEKLETLAQWKGLDPQNCYCPELGKTTRFEIKQEADQVR
;
A
#
# COMPACT_ATOMS: atom_id res chain seq x y z
N MET A 1 -4.68 -45.95 -45.29
CA MET A 1 -5.12 -45.25 -44.07
C MET A 1 -5.21 -43.74 -44.31
N PRO A 2 -6.41 -43.16 -44.54
CA PRO A 2 -6.60 -41.71 -44.61
C PRO A 2 -7.63 -41.24 -43.57
N ALA A 3 -7.28 -41.27 -42.28
CA ALA A 3 -8.17 -40.80 -41.19
C ALA A 3 -7.69 -39.52 -40.48
N ASN A 4 -6.46 -39.04 -40.73
CA ASN A 4 -5.87 -37.94 -39.94
C ASN A 4 -5.97 -36.53 -40.55
N ALA A 5 -6.40 -36.38 -41.80
CA ALA A 5 -6.44 -35.05 -42.45
C ALA A 5 -7.71 -34.23 -42.13
N ARG A 6 -8.85 -34.88 -41.85
CA ARG A 6 -10.15 -34.21 -41.62
C ARG A 6 -10.30 -33.69 -40.18
N SER A 7 -9.75 -34.36 -39.16
CA SER A 7 -9.81 -33.87 -37.77
C SER A 7 -8.89 -32.66 -37.57
N PHE A 8 -7.69 -32.66 -38.17
CA PHE A 8 -6.78 -31.51 -38.17
C PHE A 8 -7.34 -30.27 -38.87
N ARG A 9 -8.09 -30.43 -39.97
CA ARG A 9 -8.77 -29.31 -40.65
C ARG A 9 -9.91 -28.73 -39.81
N ARG A 10 -10.67 -29.54 -39.08
CA ARG A 10 -11.74 -29.08 -38.17
C ARG A 10 -11.18 -28.35 -36.94
N LEU A 11 -10.10 -28.84 -36.33
CA LEU A 11 -9.41 -28.11 -35.25
C LEU A 11 -8.84 -26.77 -35.74
N ARG A 12 -8.24 -26.72 -36.94
CA ARG A 12 -7.74 -25.47 -37.53
C ARG A 12 -8.85 -24.47 -37.85
N ALA A 13 -10.01 -24.93 -38.32
CA ALA A 13 -11.16 -24.06 -38.57
C ALA A 13 -11.75 -23.52 -37.25
N PHE A 14 -11.95 -24.38 -36.25
CA PHE A 14 -12.46 -23.99 -34.93
C PHE A 14 -11.52 -23.01 -34.19
N GLY A 15 -10.21 -23.23 -34.31
CA GLY A 15 -9.19 -22.30 -33.81
C GLY A 15 -9.20 -20.94 -34.52
N LYS A 16 -9.41 -20.90 -35.85
CA LYS A 16 -9.53 -19.65 -36.60
C LYS A 16 -10.78 -18.84 -36.20
N TYR A 17 -11.94 -19.47 -36.07
CA TYR A 17 -13.17 -18.77 -35.70
C TYR A 17 -13.16 -18.29 -34.24
N SER A 18 -12.58 -19.08 -33.32
CA SER A 18 -12.42 -18.67 -31.91
C SER A 18 -11.38 -17.54 -31.76
N PHE A 19 -10.32 -17.55 -32.57
CA PHE A 19 -9.29 -16.51 -32.59
C PHE A 19 -9.87 -15.15 -33.01
N PHE A 20 -10.63 -15.09 -34.11
CA PHE A 20 -11.28 -13.84 -34.54
C PHE A 20 -12.43 -13.41 -33.63
N GLY A 21 -13.17 -14.37 -33.04
CA GLY A 21 -14.31 -14.09 -32.16
C GLY A 21 -13.97 -13.47 -30.80
N ILE A 22 -12.73 -13.63 -30.31
CA ILE A 22 -12.30 -13.08 -29.01
C ILE A 22 -11.29 -11.94 -29.21
N LEU A 23 -10.35 -12.09 -30.14
CA LEU A 23 -9.21 -11.18 -30.25
C LEU A 23 -9.57 -9.84 -30.92
N VAL A 24 -10.49 -9.85 -31.89
CA VAL A 24 -10.97 -8.62 -32.53
C VAL A 24 -11.80 -7.78 -31.55
N PRO A 25 -12.80 -8.33 -30.83
CA PRO A 25 -13.51 -7.56 -29.80
C PRO A 25 -12.59 -7.04 -28.69
N TYR A 26 -11.63 -7.85 -28.21
CA TYR A 26 -10.69 -7.39 -27.19
C TYR A 26 -9.79 -6.26 -27.70
N SER A 27 -9.27 -6.36 -28.92
CA SER A 27 -8.41 -5.31 -29.50
C SER A 27 -9.21 -4.02 -29.71
N GLY A 28 -10.46 -4.12 -30.16
CA GLY A 28 -11.38 -2.99 -30.27
C GLY A 28 -11.69 -2.36 -28.91
N TYR A 29 -11.93 -3.18 -27.87
CA TYR A 29 -12.10 -2.73 -26.50
C TYR A 29 -10.85 -2.01 -25.97
N ALA A 30 -9.67 -2.62 -26.09
CA ALA A 30 -8.41 -2.03 -25.63
C ALA A 30 -8.12 -0.69 -26.32
N LEU A 31 -8.40 -0.61 -27.64
CA LEU A 31 -8.29 0.65 -28.39
C LEU A 31 -9.29 1.70 -27.88
N TYR A 32 -10.55 1.31 -27.65
CA TYR A 32 -11.57 2.21 -27.12
C TYR A 32 -11.17 2.76 -25.74
N ILE A 33 -10.74 1.90 -24.81
CA ILE A 33 -10.28 2.33 -23.48
C ILE A 33 -9.08 3.27 -23.60
N THR A 34 -8.09 2.92 -24.44
CA THR A 34 -6.89 3.74 -24.64
C THR A 34 -7.24 5.13 -25.17
N LEU A 35 -8.10 5.22 -26.21
CA LEU A 35 -8.50 6.49 -26.81
C LEU A 35 -9.29 7.37 -25.84
N ASN A 36 -10.23 6.80 -25.09
CA ASN A 36 -11.02 7.55 -24.13
C ASN A 36 -10.19 8.01 -22.93
N SER A 37 -9.27 7.16 -22.45
CA SER A 37 -8.33 7.52 -21.38
C SER A 37 -7.43 8.67 -21.82
N ASN A 38 -6.80 8.57 -22.99
CA ASN A 38 -5.93 9.61 -23.53
C ASN A 38 -6.66 10.94 -23.79
N LYS A 39 -7.91 10.88 -24.27
CA LYS A 39 -8.74 12.07 -24.45
C LYS A 39 -8.97 12.78 -23.13
N GLU A 40 -9.30 12.03 -22.07
CA GLU A 40 -9.54 12.60 -20.75
C GLU A 40 -8.25 13.11 -20.09
N ILE A 41 -7.15 12.39 -20.23
CA ILE A 41 -5.81 12.82 -19.76
C ILE A 41 -5.44 14.16 -20.40
N THR A 42 -5.56 14.27 -21.74
CA THR A 42 -5.24 15.49 -22.48
C THR A 42 -6.10 16.67 -22.00
N LYS A 43 -7.41 16.43 -21.83
CA LYS A 43 -8.34 17.44 -21.32
C LYS A 43 -7.94 17.94 -19.94
N ARG A 44 -7.63 17.04 -19.01
CA ARG A 44 -7.23 17.39 -17.63
C ARG A 44 -5.92 18.13 -17.56
N GLN A 45 -4.96 17.81 -18.43
CA GLN A 45 -3.70 18.55 -18.51
C GLN A 45 -3.88 19.97 -19.03
N GLN A 46 -4.75 20.17 -20.02
CA GLN A 46 -5.07 21.51 -20.50
C GLN A 46 -5.71 22.34 -19.39
N LEU A 47 -6.64 21.74 -18.63
CA LEU A 47 -7.23 22.38 -17.45
C LEU A 47 -6.20 22.72 -16.37
N TYR A 48 -5.27 21.80 -16.09
CA TYR A 48 -4.19 22.02 -15.13
C TYR A 48 -3.23 23.13 -15.57
N LYS A 49 -2.81 23.14 -16.85
CA LYS A 49 -1.93 24.17 -17.41
C LYS A 49 -2.60 25.54 -17.40
N ASN A 50 -3.86 25.63 -17.83
CA ASN A 50 -4.60 26.89 -17.88
C ASN A 50 -5.01 27.38 -16.47
N GLY A 51 -5.22 26.46 -15.52
CA GLY A 51 -5.60 26.77 -14.14
C GLY A 51 -4.43 27.24 -13.26
N ASN A 52 -3.18 26.96 -13.65
CA ASN A 52 -1.99 27.49 -12.98
C ASN A 52 -1.74 28.99 -13.26
N ASP A 53 -2.44 29.59 -14.22
CA ASP A 53 -2.39 31.04 -14.50
C ASP A 53 -3.40 31.85 -13.66
N VAL A 54 -4.27 31.19 -12.88
CA VAL A 54 -5.29 31.81 -12.02
C VAL A 54 -5.12 31.33 -10.58
N ALA A 55 -5.55 32.13 -9.60
CA ALA A 55 -5.42 31.88 -8.16
C ALA A 55 -6.11 30.58 -7.62
N ASP A 56 -6.55 29.68 -8.49
CA ASP A 56 -7.31 28.44 -8.23
C ASP A 56 -6.44 27.17 -8.41
N SER A 57 -5.15 27.28 -8.09
CA SER A 57 -4.11 26.26 -8.38
C SER A 57 -4.32 24.89 -7.73
N LYS A 58 -5.01 24.80 -6.58
CA LYS A 58 -5.26 23.52 -5.89
C LYS A 58 -6.35 22.70 -6.58
N ASP A 59 -7.45 23.31 -6.96
CA ASP A 59 -8.58 22.61 -7.61
C ASP A 59 -8.20 22.08 -8.99
N SER A 60 -7.36 22.81 -9.74
CA SER A 60 -6.83 22.36 -11.02
C SER A 60 -5.82 21.20 -10.88
N LEU A 61 -5.04 21.17 -9.79
CA LEU A 61 -4.08 20.10 -9.45
C LEU A 61 -4.78 18.80 -9.04
N PHE A 62 -5.86 18.88 -8.25
CA PHE A 62 -6.70 17.72 -7.95
C PHE A 62 -7.43 17.19 -9.18
N ALA A 63 -7.91 18.08 -10.05
CA ALA A 63 -8.59 17.70 -11.28
C ALA A 63 -7.73 16.78 -12.17
N LYS A 64 -6.41 17.01 -12.21
CA LYS A 64 -5.45 16.20 -12.97
C LYS A 64 -5.55 14.70 -12.63
N TYR A 65 -5.63 14.38 -11.34
CA TYR A 65 -5.57 13.00 -10.83
C TYR A 65 -6.85 12.57 -10.10
N THR A 66 -8.02 12.97 -10.59
CA THR A 66 -9.27 12.38 -10.12
C THR A 66 -9.42 10.94 -10.62
N PRO A 67 -10.08 10.04 -9.87
CA PRO A 67 -10.38 8.69 -10.35
C PRO A 67 -11.13 8.74 -11.69
N LEU A 68 -10.72 7.91 -12.64
CA LEU A 68 -11.34 7.80 -13.95
C LEU A 68 -12.10 6.48 -14.03
N LYS A 69 -13.32 6.50 -14.55
CA LYS A 69 -14.07 5.30 -14.92
C LYS A 69 -14.44 5.31 -16.39
N ILE A 70 -14.25 4.19 -17.07
CA ILE A 70 -14.70 3.97 -18.44
C ILE A 70 -15.47 2.66 -18.46
N LEU A 71 -16.70 2.68 -18.99
CA LEU A 71 -17.60 1.50 -18.99
C LEU A 71 -17.79 0.87 -17.60
N GLY A 72 -17.81 1.71 -16.55
CA GLY A 72 -18.02 1.27 -15.17
C GLY A 72 -16.79 0.70 -14.45
N ARG A 73 -15.65 0.57 -15.14
CA ARG A 73 -14.37 0.10 -14.56
C ARG A 73 -13.41 1.26 -14.35
N TYR A 74 -12.60 1.19 -13.30
CA TYR A 74 -11.56 2.17 -13.03
C TYR A 74 -10.45 2.10 -14.08
N GLU A 75 -9.91 3.25 -14.45
CA GLU A 75 -8.83 3.36 -15.42
C GLU A 75 -7.77 4.35 -14.93
N ASN A 76 -6.56 4.20 -15.44
CA ASN A 76 -5.42 5.04 -15.06
C ASN A 76 -5.46 6.38 -15.81
N PRO A 77 -5.56 7.53 -15.12
CA PRO A 77 -5.49 8.85 -15.74
C PRO A 77 -4.05 9.37 -15.82
N PHE A 78 -3.08 8.51 -16.15
CA PHE A 78 -1.65 8.83 -16.18
C PHE A 78 -1.10 8.70 -17.61
N GLU A 79 -0.25 9.64 -18.03
CA GLU A 79 0.39 9.58 -19.36
C GLU A 79 1.35 8.40 -19.49
N GLU A 80 1.98 8.06 -18.38
CA GLU A 80 2.96 6.97 -18.29
C GLU A 80 2.29 5.60 -18.32
N TYR A 81 0.98 5.53 -18.07
CA TYR A 81 0.27 4.27 -18.08
C TYR A 81 0.02 3.81 -19.49
N ARG A 82 0.28 2.52 -19.71
CA ARG A 82 0.00 1.85 -20.97
C ARG A 82 -0.72 0.55 -20.69
N ILE A 83 -1.84 0.33 -21.38
CA ILE A 83 -2.54 -0.94 -21.34
C ILE A 83 -1.59 -2.03 -21.83
N GLN A 84 -1.43 -3.06 -21.02
CA GLN A 84 -0.79 -4.27 -21.46
C GLN A 84 -1.74 -5.10 -22.30
N THR A 85 -1.32 -5.37 -23.52
CA THR A 85 -2.11 -6.19 -24.42
C THR A 85 -2.01 -7.67 -24.03
N LEU A 86 -3.03 -8.47 -24.39
CA LEU A 86 -2.93 -9.93 -24.31
C LEU A 86 -1.67 -10.46 -25.00
N TYR A 87 -1.26 -9.85 -26.13
CA TYR A 87 -0.06 -10.25 -26.84
C TYR A 87 1.18 -10.14 -25.96
N GLU A 88 1.36 -9.02 -25.27
CA GLU A 88 2.51 -8.80 -24.38
C GLU A 88 2.48 -9.70 -23.16
N PHE A 89 1.29 -9.95 -22.60
CA PHE A 89 1.12 -10.91 -21.53
C PHE A 89 1.60 -12.30 -21.95
N PHE A 90 1.12 -12.81 -23.10
CA PHE A 90 1.52 -14.12 -23.62
C PHE A 90 2.99 -14.15 -24.09
N PHE A 91 3.48 -13.07 -24.68
CA PHE A 91 4.87 -12.94 -25.08
C PHE A 91 5.79 -12.98 -23.85
N ASN A 92 5.45 -12.27 -22.77
CA ASN A 92 6.18 -12.35 -21.52
C ASN A 92 6.15 -13.78 -20.94
N ARG A 93 4.99 -14.46 -20.94
CA ARG A 93 4.92 -15.87 -20.52
C ARG A 93 5.80 -16.78 -21.39
N PHE A 94 5.91 -16.50 -22.68
CA PHE A 94 6.79 -17.23 -23.59
C PHE A 94 8.26 -16.98 -23.27
N VAL A 95 8.67 -15.71 -23.08
CA VAL A 95 10.05 -15.35 -22.68
C VAL A 95 10.44 -16.04 -21.38
N GLU A 96 9.54 -16.05 -20.40
CA GLU A 96 9.73 -16.72 -19.11
C GLU A 96 10.01 -18.22 -19.22
N LEU A 97 9.56 -18.91 -20.28
CA LEU A 97 9.87 -20.34 -20.50
C LEU A 97 11.36 -20.58 -20.80
N PHE A 98 12.08 -19.55 -21.26
CA PHE A 98 13.50 -19.62 -21.60
C PHE A 98 14.40 -19.02 -20.52
N GLU A 99 13.83 -18.43 -19.47
CA GLU A 99 14.59 -17.92 -18.33
C GLU A 99 15.07 -19.10 -17.47
N THR A 100 16.32 -19.49 -17.66
CA THR A 100 16.97 -20.47 -16.78
C THR A 100 17.22 -19.85 -15.40
N ASN A 101 16.81 -20.54 -14.33
CA ASN A 101 16.99 -20.10 -12.92
C ASN A 101 16.24 -18.81 -12.54
N ARG A 102 14.99 -18.65 -13.01
CA ARG A 102 14.12 -17.54 -12.62
C ARG A 102 14.04 -17.39 -11.09
N GLY A 103 14.37 -16.21 -10.59
CA GLY A 103 14.39 -15.90 -9.16
C GLY A 103 15.62 -16.37 -8.39
N GLY A 104 16.43 -17.31 -8.91
CA GLY A 104 17.67 -17.78 -8.28
C GLY A 104 17.52 -18.31 -6.85
N ILE A 105 16.39 -18.94 -6.53
CA ILE A 105 16.09 -19.42 -5.17
C ILE A 105 17.09 -20.53 -4.79
N PRO A 106 17.72 -20.47 -3.60
CA PRO A 106 18.61 -21.54 -3.14
C PRO A 106 17.88 -22.88 -3.01
N LYS A 107 18.58 -23.97 -3.34
CA LYS A 107 18.01 -25.33 -3.23
C LYS A 107 17.78 -25.80 -1.78
N THR A 108 18.48 -25.21 -0.82
CA THR A 108 18.43 -25.62 0.59
C THR A 108 17.85 -24.52 1.47
N SER A 109 16.99 -24.90 2.43
CA SER A 109 16.39 -23.96 3.37
C SER A 109 17.45 -23.28 4.26
N ALA A 110 18.53 -23.97 4.62
CA ALA A 110 19.62 -23.37 5.39
C ALA A 110 20.28 -22.20 4.65
N ARG A 111 20.52 -22.33 3.33
CA ARG A 111 21.07 -21.23 2.52
C ARG A 111 20.04 -20.11 2.35
N MET A 112 18.75 -20.45 2.27
CA MET A 112 17.69 -19.43 2.24
C MET A 112 17.62 -18.62 3.54
N GLU A 113 17.73 -19.28 4.70
CA GLU A 113 17.75 -18.63 6.01
C GLU A 113 19.00 -17.75 6.22
N GLU A 114 20.16 -18.16 5.70
CA GLU A 114 21.37 -17.34 5.71
C GLU A 114 21.21 -16.06 4.86
N LEU A 115 20.57 -16.19 3.70
CA LEU A 115 20.40 -15.10 2.74
C LEU A 115 19.23 -14.16 3.08
N MET A 116 18.20 -14.69 3.75
CA MET A 116 17.00 -14.00 4.19
C MET A 116 16.72 -14.36 5.66
N PRO A 117 17.47 -13.78 6.61
CA PRO A 117 17.26 -14.05 8.02
C PRO A 117 15.84 -13.66 8.44
N VAL A 118 15.19 -14.56 9.18
CA VAL A 118 13.85 -14.35 9.71
C VAL A 118 13.96 -14.12 11.20
N HIS A 119 13.53 -12.93 11.64
CA HIS A 119 13.54 -12.52 13.03
C HIS A 119 12.16 -12.72 13.63
N LYS A 120 12.11 -12.95 14.94
CA LYS A 120 10.85 -12.93 15.67
C LYS A 120 10.47 -11.47 15.94
N PRO A 121 9.27 -11.01 15.53
CA PRO A 121 8.78 -9.68 15.84
C PRO A 121 8.88 -9.35 17.32
N THR A 122 9.47 -8.20 17.61
CA THR A 122 9.43 -7.60 18.93
C THR A 122 8.40 -6.49 18.87
N TRP A 123 7.23 -6.68 19.46
CA TRP A 123 6.17 -5.66 19.49
C TRP A 123 6.47 -4.45 20.41
N VAL A 124 7.78 -4.15 20.62
CA VAL A 124 8.44 -3.29 21.60
C VAL A 124 7.53 -2.76 22.71
N VAL A 125 7.70 -3.32 23.91
CA VAL A 125 6.93 -2.95 25.11
C VAL A 125 7.89 -2.37 26.15
N GLN A 126 8.35 -1.13 25.93
CA GLN A 126 8.85 -0.29 27.03
C GLN A 126 7.63 0.38 27.66
N GLY A 127 7.07 -0.26 28.70
CA GLY A 127 5.80 0.15 29.32
C GLY A 127 4.60 -0.52 28.66
N GLN A 128 3.58 -0.87 29.46
CA GLN A 128 2.36 -1.53 28.97
C GLN A 128 1.76 -0.75 27.79
N ILE A 129 1.37 -1.45 26.72
CA ILE A 129 0.62 -0.87 25.59
C ILE A 129 -0.54 -0.07 26.17
N GLN A 130 -0.55 1.22 25.90
CA GLN A 130 -1.64 2.07 26.31
C GLN A 130 -2.72 1.93 25.25
N GLU A 131 -3.77 1.15 25.54
CA GLU A 131 -4.90 1.08 24.63
C GLU A 131 -5.49 2.48 24.45
N ASP A 132 -5.55 2.92 23.19
CA ASP A 132 -6.17 4.17 22.78
C ASP A 132 -6.99 3.94 21.51
N ARG A 133 -8.25 3.59 21.73
CA ARG A 133 -9.11 3.00 20.71
C ARG A 133 -9.71 4.07 19.83
N ILE A 134 -9.90 3.77 18.55
CA ILE A 134 -10.67 4.63 17.65
C ILE A 134 -12.15 4.58 18.08
N VAL A 135 -12.73 5.74 18.39
CA VAL A 135 -14.16 5.89 18.72
C VAL A 135 -14.97 6.53 17.63
N HIS A 136 -14.32 7.37 16.83
CA HIS A 136 -14.98 8.12 15.78
C HIS A 136 -14.09 8.17 14.55
N SER A 137 -14.71 7.99 13.40
CA SER A 137 -14.08 8.09 12.09
C SER A 137 -15.00 8.89 11.18
N GLU A 138 -14.47 9.90 10.53
CA GLU A 138 -15.22 10.83 9.67
C GLU A 138 -14.46 11.04 8.37
N ILE A 139 -15.13 10.83 7.23
CA ILE A 139 -14.57 11.23 5.94
C ILE A 139 -14.67 12.74 5.85
N LEU A 140 -13.54 13.39 5.64
CA LEU A 140 -13.50 14.83 5.43
C LEU A 140 -13.81 15.12 3.96
N ASP A 141 -14.85 15.93 3.74
CA ASP A 141 -15.12 16.51 2.44
C ASP A 141 -13.95 17.41 1.99
N ARG A 142 -13.81 17.57 0.67
CA ARG A 142 -12.67 18.22 0.00
C ARG A 142 -12.32 19.60 0.54
N SER A 143 -13.31 20.37 1.01
CA SER A 143 -13.14 21.70 1.63
C SER A 143 -12.65 21.66 3.08
N GLY A 144 -12.84 20.54 3.80
CA GLY A 144 -12.37 20.34 5.17
C GLY A 144 -10.86 20.13 5.30
N SER A 145 -10.19 19.82 4.19
CA SER A 145 -8.73 19.82 4.08
C SER A 145 -8.14 21.24 4.19
N ASP A 146 -8.83 22.29 3.75
CA ASP A 146 -8.30 23.66 3.81
C ASP A 146 -8.56 24.35 5.17
N ASN A 147 -9.52 23.86 5.96
CA ASN A 147 -9.77 24.34 7.33
C ASN A 147 -8.88 23.66 8.39
N ARG A 148 -7.68 23.20 8.01
CA ARG A 148 -6.67 22.58 8.89
C ARG A 148 -6.01 23.58 9.89
N GLY A 149 -6.77 24.53 10.44
CA GLY A 149 -6.30 25.44 11.49
C GLY A 149 -7.09 26.73 11.76
N LYS A 150 -8.39 26.85 11.44
CA LYS A 150 -9.13 28.12 11.61
C LYS A 150 -10.42 28.10 12.43
N SER A 151 -10.79 27.01 13.08
CA SER A 151 -11.87 27.04 14.08
C SER A 151 -11.44 26.27 15.32
N GLU A 152 -11.56 26.90 16.50
CA GLU A 152 -11.18 26.44 17.85
C GLU A 152 -9.86 26.99 18.44
N LEU A 153 -9.49 28.22 18.09
CA LEU A 153 -8.59 29.05 18.91
C LEU A 153 -9.22 30.44 19.15
N ASP A 154 -10.42 30.46 19.72
CA ASP A 154 -10.97 31.66 20.37
C ASP A 154 -11.42 31.25 21.78
N GLY A 155 -10.43 31.22 22.67
CA GLY A 155 -10.61 31.09 24.11
C GLY A 155 -9.54 31.93 24.78
N ASN A 156 -9.93 33.12 25.25
CA ASN A 156 -9.13 34.10 25.98
C ASN A 156 -8.05 33.49 26.89
N GLU A 157 -6.78 33.77 26.61
CA GLU A 157 -5.75 33.84 27.65
C GLU A 157 -5.04 35.20 27.57
N SER A 158 -5.48 36.09 28.45
CA SER A 158 -4.77 37.31 28.85
C SER A 158 -3.41 36.96 29.44
N GLY A 159 -2.37 37.64 28.97
CA GLY A 159 -0.98 37.24 29.16
C GLY A 159 -0.43 37.25 30.58
N SER A 160 0.63 36.46 30.74
CA SER A 160 1.79 36.82 31.55
C SER A 160 3.04 36.33 30.82
N LYS A 161 4.03 37.21 30.66
CA LYS A 161 5.36 36.86 30.14
C LYS A 161 6.15 36.26 31.30
N ASP A 162 6.24 34.94 31.33
CA ASP A 162 7.22 34.24 32.17
C ASP A 162 8.04 33.28 31.29
N ASP A 163 9.36 33.48 31.33
CA ASP A 163 10.40 32.68 30.70
C ASP A 163 10.34 31.21 31.19
N LYS A 164 9.50 30.39 30.57
CA LYS A 164 9.59 28.94 30.70
C LYS A 164 10.68 28.44 29.76
N LYS A 165 11.82 28.06 30.35
CA LYS A 165 12.78 27.12 29.75
C LYS A 165 12.00 26.00 29.06
N THR A 166 12.07 25.95 27.73
CA THR A 166 11.50 24.91 26.89
C THR A 166 12.16 23.58 27.24
N ILE A 167 11.51 22.81 28.12
CA ILE A 167 11.81 21.39 28.27
C ILE A 167 11.55 20.77 26.91
N PRO A 168 12.51 20.08 26.26
CA PRO A 168 12.27 19.43 24.99
C PRO A 168 11.09 18.47 25.14
N SER A 169 10.05 18.65 24.31
CA SER A 169 8.96 17.69 24.20
C SER A 169 9.55 16.29 23.99
N PRO A 170 9.02 15.23 24.65
CA PRO A 170 9.58 13.89 24.49
C PRO A 170 9.61 13.48 23.02
N CYS A 171 10.75 12.92 22.57
CA CYS A 171 10.90 12.40 21.22
C CYS A 171 9.83 11.35 20.96
N LYS A 172 9.01 11.57 19.93
CA LYS A 172 7.97 10.63 19.54
C LYS A 172 8.60 9.50 18.73
N VAL A 173 8.16 8.27 18.99
CA VAL A 173 8.76 7.07 18.38
C VAL A 173 7.72 6.29 17.57
N MET A 174 8.19 5.66 16.51
CA MET A 174 7.42 4.73 15.68
C MET A 174 8.20 3.43 15.52
N ASP A 175 7.63 2.31 15.97
CA ASP A 175 8.21 0.99 15.81
C ASP A 175 7.57 0.30 14.60
N VAL A 176 8.39 -0.15 13.64
CA VAL A 176 7.93 -0.73 12.37
C VAL A 176 8.49 -2.14 12.22
N THR A 177 7.62 -3.10 11.93
CA THR A 177 7.98 -4.50 11.70
C THR A 177 7.52 -4.92 10.31
N TRP A 178 8.45 -5.32 9.45
CA TRP A 178 8.12 -5.85 8.14
C TRP A 178 7.78 -7.34 8.24
N LEU A 179 6.58 -7.73 7.84
CA LEU A 179 6.07 -9.10 7.93
C LEU A 179 6.16 -9.86 6.60
N GLY A 180 6.74 -9.22 5.58
CA GLY A 180 6.98 -9.78 4.25
C GLY A 180 6.03 -9.21 3.21
N GLN A 181 6.48 -9.18 1.95
CA GLN A 181 5.81 -8.53 0.83
C GLN A 181 5.48 -7.07 1.17
N SER A 182 4.23 -6.63 1.05
CA SER A 182 3.79 -5.30 1.51
C SER A 182 3.28 -5.28 2.95
N CYS A 183 3.18 -6.45 3.59
CA CYS A 183 2.65 -6.60 4.94
C CYS A 183 3.59 -5.96 5.96
N THR A 184 3.15 -4.87 6.59
CA THR A 184 3.96 -4.10 7.55
C THR A 184 3.12 -3.71 8.76
N TYR A 185 3.65 -3.94 9.96
CA TYR A 185 3.00 -3.60 11.21
C TYR A 185 3.69 -2.41 11.87
N ILE A 186 2.93 -1.39 12.24
CA ILE A 186 3.42 -0.11 12.76
C ILE A 186 2.78 0.16 14.12
N ILE A 187 3.60 0.54 15.09
CA ILE A 187 3.18 1.03 16.41
C ILE A 187 3.70 2.44 16.58
N TYR A 188 2.80 3.42 16.69
CA TYR A 188 3.16 4.79 16.99
C TYR A 188 2.92 5.12 18.47
N GLU A 189 3.96 5.60 19.14
CA GLU A 189 3.97 5.98 20.56
C GLU A 189 3.38 4.93 21.51
N ASN A 190 3.61 3.63 21.25
CA ASN A 190 3.06 2.50 22.02
C ASN A 190 1.52 2.51 22.19
N ARG A 191 0.82 3.18 21.27
CA ARG A 191 -0.63 3.46 21.37
C ARG A 191 -1.38 3.09 20.10
N PHE A 192 -0.98 3.65 18.97
CA PHE A 192 -1.70 3.50 17.71
C PHE A 192 -1.08 2.41 16.84
N LYS A 193 -1.83 1.32 16.61
CA LYS A 193 -1.39 0.13 15.87
C LYS A 193 -2.02 0.09 14.49
N VAL A 194 -1.18 0.05 13.46
CA VAL A 194 -1.61 -0.03 12.06
C VAL A 194 -1.00 -1.26 11.39
N LEU A 195 -1.82 -2.02 10.67
CA LEU A 195 -1.37 -3.11 9.81
C LEU A 195 -1.64 -2.73 8.35
N LEU A 196 -0.60 -2.79 7.52
CA LEU A 196 -0.65 -2.48 6.09
C LEU A 196 -0.70 -3.79 5.31
N ASP A 197 -1.57 -3.88 4.30
CA ASP A 197 -1.64 -4.97 3.29
C ASP A 197 -1.42 -6.38 3.86
N PRO A 198 -2.35 -6.88 4.69
CA PRO A 198 -2.12 -8.08 5.50
C PRO A 198 -2.04 -9.36 4.65
N LEU A 199 -0.95 -10.11 4.83
CA LEU A 199 -0.63 -11.33 4.06
C LEU A 199 0.07 -12.40 4.92
N PHE A 200 -0.68 -13.39 5.39
CA PHE A 200 -0.23 -14.48 6.28
C PHE A 200 -0.46 -15.88 5.70
N SER A 201 -0.75 -15.95 4.41
CA SER A 201 -0.90 -17.18 3.64
C SER A 201 0.41 -17.56 2.96
N ASP A 202 0.63 -18.86 2.77
CA ASP A 202 1.81 -19.40 2.06
C ASP A 202 1.63 -19.42 0.55
N PHE A 203 0.39 -19.27 0.06
CA PHE A 203 0.04 -19.29 -1.35
C PHE A 203 -0.87 -18.10 -1.67
N LEU A 204 -0.65 -17.46 -2.82
CA LEU A 204 -1.45 -16.31 -3.24
C LEU A 204 -2.80 -16.70 -3.87
N ILE A 205 -2.92 -17.89 -4.44
CA ILE A 205 -4.15 -18.36 -5.06
C ILE A 205 -4.61 -19.64 -4.35
N ASN A 206 -3.85 -20.73 -4.46
CA ASN A 206 -4.03 -21.94 -3.67
C ASN A 206 -2.76 -22.82 -3.69
N GLU A 207 -2.76 -23.92 -2.94
CA GLU A 207 -1.60 -24.82 -2.83
C GLU A 207 -1.21 -25.51 -4.16
N LYS A 208 -2.16 -25.65 -5.10
CA LYS A 208 -1.93 -26.34 -6.39
C LYS A 208 -1.59 -25.37 -7.52
N PHE A 209 -2.06 -24.14 -7.43
CA PHE A 209 -1.99 -23.12 -8.47
C PHE A 209 -1.60 -21.79 -7.84
N GLY A 210 -0.59 -21.15 -8.40
CA GLY A 210 -0.16 -19.80 -8.03
C GLY A 210 1.16 -19.78 -7.26
N PRO A 211 1.71 -18.57 -7.02
CA PRO A 211 2.98 -18.40 -6.35
C PRO A 211 2.95 -18.88 -4.89
N GLN A 212 3.94 -19.69 -4.53
CA GLN A 212 4.23 -20.07 -3.16
C GLN A 212 5.24 -19.08 -2.54
N ARG A 213 5.07 -18.83 -1.25
CA ARG A 213 6.00 -18.05 -0.44
C ARG A 213 7.38 -18.71 -0.40
N ILE A 214 8.45 -17.94 -0.58
CA ILE A 214 9.83 -18.45 -0.60
C ILE A 214 10.55 -18.31 0.76
N THR A 215 10.04 -17.45 1.63
CA THR A 215 10.52 -17.25 3.01
C THR A 215 9.53 -17.82 4.03
N ARG A 216 9.99 -18.11 5.25
CA ARG A 216 9.07 -18.46 6.35
C ARG A 216 8.36 -17.21 6.85
N LEU A 217 7.13 -17.38 7.34
CA LEU A 217 6.46 -16.32 8.09
C LEU A 217 7.25 -15.99 9.37
N PRO A 218 7.45 -14.70 9.69
CA PRO A 218 8.18 -14.31 10.91
C PRO A 218 7.39 -14.57 12.20
N CYS A 219 6.06 -14.62 12.13
CA CYS A 219 5.20 -15.03 13.22
C CYS A 219 3.88 -15.59 12.70
N ALA A 220 3.15 -16.29 13.57
CA ALA A 220 1.77 -16.66 13.30
C ALA A 220 0.86 -15.41 13.34
N ILE A 221 -0.27 -15.44 12.62
CA ILE A 221 -1.20 -14.30 12.60
C ILE A 221 -1.80 -14.05 14.00
N GLU A 222 -1.94 -15.11 14.80
CA GLU A 222 -2.41 -15.07 16.19
C GLU A 222 -1.45 -14.36 17.14
N ASP A 223 -0.17 -14.27 16.78
CA ASP A 223 0.85 -13.58 17.58
C ASP A 223 0.92 -12.08 17.25
N VAL A 224 0.25 -11.63 16.19
CA VAL A 224 0.17 -10.21 15.81
C VAL A 224 -0.80 -9.49 16.76
N PRO A 225 -0.36 -8.43 17.47
CA PRO A 225 -1.27 -7.68 18.32
C PRO A 225 -2.38 -7.08 17.45
N VAL A 226 -3.65 -7.30 17.81
CA VAL A 226 -4.70 -6.87 16.88
C VAL A 226 -4.68 -5.34 16.70
N PRO A 227 -4.62 -4.88 15.45
CA PRO A 227 -4.42 -3.48 15.12
C PRO A 227 -5.64 -2.65 15.48
N ASP A 228 -5.47 -1.34 15.53
CA ASP A 228 -6.60 -0.41 15.64
C ASP A 228 -7.16 -0.10 14.24
N MET A 229 -6.26 -0.08 13.24
CA MET A 229 -6.59 0.14 11.83
C MET A 229 -5.84 -0.82 10.90
N ILE A 230 -6.51 -1.28 9.85
CA ILE A 230 -5.91 -2.03 8.75
C ILE A 230 -6.06 -1.21 7.47
N LEU A 231 -4.96 -0.94 6.77
CA LEU A 231 -4.96 -0.25 5.48
C LEU A 231 -4.73 -1.27 4.35
N VAL A 232 -5.59 -1.23 3.33
CA VAL A 232 -5.47 -2.07 2.13
C VAL A 232 -5.29 -1.17 0.92
N SER A 233 -4.16 -1.27 0.23
CA SER A 233 -3.83 -0.46 -0.94
C SER A 233 -4.65 -0.86 -2.17
N HIS A 234 -4.87 -2.14 -2.39
CA HIS A 234 -5.67 -2.69 -3.48
C HIS A 234 -6.03 -4.16 -3.21
N ASN A 235 -6.88 -4.73 -4.06
CA ASN A 235 -7.49 -6.04 -3.81
C ASN A 235 -6.66 -7.24 -4.31
N HIS A 236 -5.42 -7.08 -4.76
CA HIS A 236 -4.63 -8.24 -5.22
C HIS A 236 -4.36 -9.23 -4.09
N PRO A 237 -4.21 -10.54 -4.39
CA PRO A 237 -4.04 -11.56 -3.36
C PRO A 237 -2.75 -11.42 -2.51
N ASP A 238 -1.72 -10.75 -3.02
CA ASP A 238 -0.47 -10.46 -2.30
C ASP A 238 -0.51 -9.16 -1.48
N HIS A 239 -1.65 -8.45 -1.48
CA HIS A 239 -1.89 -7.28 -0.63
C HIS A 239 -3.11 -7.45 0.28
N LEU A 240 -4.01 -8.38 -0.04
CA LEU A 240 -5.14 -8.73 0.82
C LEU A 240 -5.40 -10.24 0.76
N ASP A 241 -5.06 -10.93 1.84
CA ASP A 241 -5.36 -12.35 1.98
C ASP A 241 -6.66 -12.62 2.76
N GLU A 242 -7.35 -13.70 2.38
CA GLU A 242 -8.61 -14.07 3.00
C GLU A 242 -8.45 -14.54 4.44
N LYS A 243 -7.27 -15.08 4.78
CA LYS A 243 -6.92 -15.51 6.12
C LYS A 243 -6.94 -14.33 7.09
N SER A 244 -6.42 -13.16 6.70
CA SER A 244 -6.46 -11.95 7.54
C SER A 244 -7.86 -11.39 7.70
N LEU A 245 -8.65 -11.35 6.62
CA LEU A 245 -10.05 -10.93 6.67
C LEU A 245 -10.82 -11.76 7.72
N ARG A 246 -10.70 -13.10 7.64
CA ARG A 246 -11.36 -14.01 8.59
C ARG A 246 -10.81 -13.87 10.01
N HIS A 247 -9.49 -13.85 10.16
CA HIS A 247 -8.85 -13.76 11.47
C HIS A 247 -9.28 -12.48 12.19
N PHE A 248 -9.03 -11.29 11.62
CA PHE A 248 -9.30 -10.02 12.29
C PHE A 248 -10.79 -9.69 12.41
N ASN A 249 -11.66 -10.27 11.57
CA ASN A 249 -13.12 -10.21 11.80
C ASN A 249 -13.56 -11.11 12.97
N SER A 250 -12.91 -12.27 13.14
CA SER A 250 -13.22 -13.22 14.21
C SER A 250 -12.70 -12.79 15.58
N VAL A 251 -11.80 -11.80 15.65
CA VAL A 251 -11.34 -11.20 16.91
C VAL A 251 -12.50 -10.44 17.56
N LYS A 252 -13.40 -11.20 18.16
CA LYS A 252 -14.44 -10.73 19.07
C LYS A 252 -14.02 -11.17 20.46
N SER A 253 -13.75 -10.21 21.34
CA SER A 253 -13.84 -10.45 22.78
C SER A 253 -13.02 -11.61 23.37
N SER A 254 -11.93 -12.06 22.75
CA SER A 254 -11.02 -13.00 23.40
C SER A 254 -10.00 -12.20 24.21
N THR A 255 -10.34 -11.95 25.48
CA THR A 255 -9.32 -12.03 26.51
C THR A 255 -8.63 -13.36 26.30
N THR A 256 -7.37 -13.31 25.91
CA THR A 256 -6.50 -14.47 25.80
C THR A 256 -6.74 -15.40 26.98
N LYS A 257 -7.50 -16.49 26.79
CA LYS A 257 -7.46 -17.66 27.67
C LYS A 257 -6.13 -18.35 27.40
N ARG A 258 -5.01 -17.69 27.72
CA ARG A 258 -3.78 -18.41 28.06
C ARG A 258 -3.95 -18.75 29.53
N ASN A 259 -3.89 -20.04 29.83
CA ASN A 259 -3.95 -20.62 31.17
C ASN A 259 -2.91 -19.98 32.10
N ILE A 260 -3.25 -18.83 32.68
CA ILE A 260 -2.63 -18.34 33.90
C ILE A 260 -3.72 -18.44 34.95
N ASN A 261 -3.57 -19.36 35.88
CA ASN A 261 -4.34 -19.43 37.11
C ASN A 261 -4.14 -18.11 37.88
N ILE A 262 -4.95 -17.10 37.59
CA ILE A 262 -5.03 -15.88 38.40
C ILE A 262 -6.49 -15.67 38.76
N ASN A 263 -6.69 -15.71 40.07
CA ASN A 263 -7.87 -15.39 40.86
C ASN A 263 -9.00 -14.63 40.15
N LYS A 264 -10.20 -15.16 40.41
CA LYS A 264 -11.51 -14.54 40.22
C LYS A 264 -11.52 -13.08 40.71
N ASN A 265 -11.24 -12.14 39.82
CA ASN A 265 -11.73 -10.77 39.94
C ASN A 265 -12.49 -10.43 38.66
N LYS A 266 -13.80 -10.26 38.81
CA LYS A 266 -14.75 -9.89 37.75
C LYS A 266 -14.53 -8.43 37.35
N ASN A 267 -13.42 -8.12 36.69
CA ASN A 267 -13.32 -6.90 35.90
C ASN A 267 -13.85 -7.22 34.52
N LYS A 268 -14.91 -6.51 34.10
CA LYS A 268 -15.48 -6.56 32.74
C LYS A 268 -14.32 -6.45 31.75
N ALA A 269 -13.90 -7.57 31.16
CA ALA A 269 -12.96 -7.56 30.05
C ALA A 269 -13.65 -6.76 28.93
N ALA A 270 -13.18 -5.54 28.70
CA ALA A 270 -13.75 -4.66 27.70
C ALA A 270 -13.68 -5.38 26.36
N LEU A 271 -14.86 -5.75 25.82
CA LEU A 271 -15.05 -6.36 24.51
C LEU A 271 -14.19 -5.59 23.50
N ARG A 272 -13.10 -6.19 23.00
CA ARG A 272 -12.25 -5.50 22.02
C ARG A 272 -13.02 -5.45 20.70
N LYS A 273 -13.27 -4.24 20.20
CA LYS A 273 -13.90 -4.02 18.90
C LYS A 273 -12.97 -4.52 17.78
N PRO A 274 -13.52 -5.03 16.67
CA PRO A 274 -12.72 -5.38 15.51
C PRO A 274 -12.00 -4.13 14.96
N PRO A 275 -10.83 -4.30 14.31
CA PRO A 275 -10.11 -3.18 13.71
C PRO A 275 -10.96 -2.44 12.67
N LEU A 276 -10.66 -1.16 12.46
CA LEU A 276 -11.21 -0.40 11.35
C LEU A 276 -10.44 -0.76 10.07
N TRP A 277 -11.12 -1.27 9.07
CA TRP A 277 -10.55 -1.49 7.74
C TRP A 277 -10.70 -0.24 6.89
N VAL A 278 -9.63 0.26 6.30
CA VAL A 278 -9.67 1.33 5.29
C VAL A 278 -9.25 0.71 3.97
N VAL A 279 -10.16 0.76 3.00
CA VAL A 279 -10.03 0.09 1.71
C VAL A 279 -10.32 1.08 0.58
N PRO A 280 -9.81 0.85 -0.64
CA PRO A 280 -10.14 1.67 -1.79
C PRO A 280 -11.61 1.51 -2.18
N HIS A 281 -12.19 2.57 -2.75
CA HIS A 281 -13.57 2.56 -3.21
C HIS A 281 -13.86 1.42 -4.21
N GLY A 282 -14.98 0.72 -4.02
CA GLY A 282 -15.42 -0.43 -4.80
C GLY A 282 -15.14 -1.78 -4.14
N MET A 283 -14.47 -1.80 -2.98
CA MET A 283 -14.22 -3.03 -2.22
C MET A 283 -15.35 -3.39 -1.24
N GLY A 284 -16.35 -2.53 -1.02
CA GLY A 284 -17.43 -2.75 -0.05
C GLY A 284 -18.11 -4.12 -0.19
N LYS A 285 -18.51 -4.49 -1.42
CA LYS A 285 -19.10 -5.82 -1.70
C LYS A 285 -18.18 -6.98 -1.30
N TYR A 286 -16.88 -6.82 -1.48
CA TYR A 286 -15.89 -7.83 -1.08
C TYR A 286 -15.80 -7.91 0.45
N MET A 287 -15.73 -6.77 1.15
CA MET A 287 -15.72 -6.73 2.61
C MET A 287 -16.99 -7.34 3.22
N ASP A 288 -18.16 -7.03 2.65
CA ASP A 288 -19.46 -7.59 3.03
C ASP A 288 -19.50 -9.11 2.90
N SER A 289 -18.89 -9.67 1.85
CA SER A 289 -18.83 -11.12 1.63
C SER A 289 -18.05 -11.86 2.74
N PHE A 290 -17.16 -11.17 3.45
CA PHE A 290 -16.45 -11.67 4.63
C PHE A 290 -17.11 -11.25 5.95
N GLN A 291 -18.30 -10.64 5.89
CA GLN A 291 -19.07 -10.15 7.04
C GLN A 291 -18.29 -9.12 7.88
N ILE A 292 -17.44 -8.33 7.23
CA ILE A 292 -16.72 -7.23 7.89
C ILE A 292 -17.62 -6.02 7.87
N SER A 293 -18.04 -5.54 9.03
CA SER A 293 -18.93 -4.38 9.15
C SER A 293 -18.20 -3.08 9.50
N ASN A 294 -16.97 -3.16 10.01
CA ASN A 294 -16.18 -2.00 10.43
C ASN A 294 -15.15 -1.64 9.34
N TYR A 295 -15.62 -1.09 8.22
CA TYR A 295 -14.75 -0.64 7.15
C TYR A 295 -15.17 0.74 6.61
N GLN A 296 -14.20 1.44 6.03
CA GLN A 296 -14.40 2.68 5.30
C GLN A 296 -13.79 2.55 3.90
N GLU A 297 -14.59 2.89 2.88
CA GLU A 297 -14.11 3.04 1.51
C GLU A 297 -13.60 4.47 1.29
N LEU A 298 -12.41 4.61 0.72
CA LEU A 298 -11.84 5.90 0.33
C LEU A 298 -11.50 5.93 -1.16
N SER A 299 -11.81 7.05 -1.79
CA SER A 299 -11.40 7.40 -3.14
C SER A 299 -10.15 8.30 -3.10
N TRP A 300 -9.48 8.50 -4.24
CA TRP A 300 -8.32 9.37 -4.29
C TRP A 300 -8.66 10.80 -3.87
N TRP A 301 -7.76 11.39 -3.09
CA TRP A 301 -7.83 12.70 -2.44
C TRP A 301 -8.82 12.80 -1.28
N GLU A 302 -9.56 11.74 -0.98
CA GLU A 302 -10.38 11.69 0.23
C GLU A 302 -9.51 11.42 1.46
N SER A 303 -9.94 11.96 2.59
CA SER A 303 -9.22 11.87 3.85
C SER A 303 -10.15 11.37 4.93
N LEU A 304 -9.66 10.47 5.78
CA LEU A 304 -10.37 9.95 6.93
C LEU A 304 -9.74 10.52 8.20
N LYS A 305 -10.51 11.26 8.99
CA LYS A 305 -10.13 11.70 10.32
C LYS A 305 -10.54 10.63 11.33
N LEU A 306 -9.59 10.23 12.17
CA LEU A 306 -9.79 9.27 13.25
C LEU A 306 -9.60 9.99 14.57
N THR A 307 -10.55 9.81 15.49
CA THR A 307 -10.46 10.32 16.87
C THR A 307 -10.49 9.15 17.84
N THR A 308 -9.55 9.17 18.80
CA THR A 308 -9.42 8.12 19.79
C THR A 308 -10.11 8.44 21.13
N GLU A 309 -10.32 7.43 21.97
CA GLU A 309 -10.91 7.57 23.31
C GLU A 309 -10.18 8.59 24.19
N ARG A 310 -8.86 8.69 24.03
CA ARG A 310 -8.03 9.65 24.78
C ARG A 310 -7.87 11.00 24.07
N GLY A 311 -8.65 11.26 23.02
CA GLY A 311 -8.68 12.55 22.31
C GLY A 311 -7.54 12.77 21.32
N HIS A 312 -6.77 11.75 20.95
CA HIS A 312 -5.79 11.87 19.88
C HIS A 312 -6.49 11.85 18.52
N SER A 313 -5.91 12.55 17.54
CA SER A 313 -6.42 12.55 16.17
C SER A 313 -5.36 12.17 15.16
N TYR A 314 -5.74 11.26 14.27
CA TYR A 314 -4.95 10.80 13.14
C TYR A 314 -5.72 11.06 11.85
N PHE A 315 -4.99 11.29 10.76
CA PHE A 315 -5.56 11.51 9.44
C PHE A 315 -4.99 10.47 8.49
N VAL A 316 -5.85 9.86 7.69
CA VAL A 316 -5.47 8.91 6.66
C VAL A 316 -5.89 9.49 5.33
N HIS A 317 -4.91 9.88 4.51
CA HIS A 317 -5.15 10.46 3.19
C HIS A 317 -5.00 9.36 2.14
N CYS A 318 -6.05 9.13 1.35
CA CYS A 318 -6.02 8.22 0.22
C CYS A 318 -5.46 8.97 -1.00
N THR A 319 -4.30 8.57 -1.50
CA THR A 319 -3.61 9.26 -2.59
C THR A 319 -3.56 8.41 -3.86
N PRO A 320 -3.50 9.04 -5.06
CA PRO A 320 -3.41 8.28 -6.31
C PRO A 320 -2.16 7.42 -6.38
N THR A 321 -2.25 6.35 -7.16
CA THR A 321 -1.13 5.49 -7.53
C THR A 321 -1.40 4.89 -8.90
N MET A 322 -0.35 4.61 -9.68
CA MET A 322 -0.47 4.01 -11.01
C MET A 322 -0.38 2.49 -10.91
N HIS A 323 -1.53 1.83 -10.86
CA HIS A 323 -1.63 0.37 -10.76
C HIS A 323 -2.97 -0.14 -11.32
N TRP A 324 -3.43 -1.31 -10.87
CA TRP A 324 -4.70 -1.91 -11.25
C TRP A 324 -5.25 -2.74 -10.09
N SER A 325 -6.47 -3.26 -10.24
CA SER A 325 -7.09 -4.15 -9.26
C SER A 325 -7.71 -5.37 -9.95
N GLY A 326 -7.84 -6.48 -9.23
CA GLY A 326 -8.49 -7.69 -9.71
C GLY A 326 -8.08 -8.93 -8.93
N ARG A 327 -9.04 -9.81 -8.63
CA ARG A 327 -8.78 -11.13 -8.04
C ARG A 327 -9.10 -12.26 -9.00
N ASN A 328 -9.93 -11.99 -10.00
CA ASN A 328 -10.41 -12.92 -11.01
C ASN A 328 -10.31 -12.28 -12.40
N LEU A 329 -10.51 -13.07 -13.46
CA LEU A 329 -10.44 -12.55 -14.84
C LEU A 329 -11.55 -11.56 -15.21
N ILE A 330 -12.61 -11.47 -14.42
CA ILE A 330 -13.81 -10.66 -14.74
C ILE A 330 -13.98 -9.44 -13.82
N ASP A 331 -13.26 -9.38 -12.70
CA ASP A 331 -13.36 -8.29 -11.72
C ASP A 331 -12.26 -7.23 -11.88
N THR A 332 -11.47 -7.31 -12.96
CA THR A 332 -10.41 -6.35 -13.27
C THR A 332 -10.93 -4.91 -13.20
N ASN A 333 -10.33 -4.10 -12.34
CA ASN A 333 -10.63 -2.70 -12.14
C ASN A 333 -12.08 -2.40 -11.70
N GLU A 334 -12.79 -3.32 -11.03
CA GLU A 334 -14.09 -3.02 -10.41
C GLU A 334 -13.95 -2.21 -9.11
N SER A 335 -12.80 -2.34 -8.43
CA SER A 335 -12.41 -1.49 -7.30
C SER A 335 -11.23 -0.59 -7.66
N LEU A 336 -11.05 0.48 -6.90
CA LEU A 336 -9.89 1.35 -7.00
C LEU A 336 -8.64 0.68 -6.40
N TRP A 337 -7.48 1.29 -6.62
CA TRP A 337 -6.18 1.03 -6.00
C TRP A 337 -5.63 2.36 -5.50
N CYS A 338 -4.92 2.41 -4.38
CA CYS A 338 -4.43 3.67 -3.81
C CYS A 338 -3.14 3.51 -3.00
N SER A 339 -2.53 4.65 -2.69
CA SER A 339 -1.53 4.79 -1.65
C SER A 339 -2.15 5.50 -0.44
N TYR A 340 -1.52 5.38 0.74
CA TYR A 340 -1.98 6.08 1.95
C TYR A 340 -0.87 6.90 2.58
N LEU A 341 -1.21 8.11 3.00
CA LEU A 341 -0.38 8.93 3.87
C LEU A 341 -1.06 9.06 5.23
N VAL A 342 -0.38 8.68 6.30
CA VAL A 342 -0.90 8.77 7.66
C VAL A 342 -0.23 9.90 8.42
N ALA A 343 -1.04 10.83 8.93
CA ALA A 343 -0.60 12.02 9.63
C ALA A 343 -1.22 12.16 11.03
N THR A 344 -0.64 13.03 11.84
CA THR A 344 -1.16 13.41 13.16
C THR A 344 -1.81 14.79 13.14
N LYS A 345 -2.54 15.17 14.19
CA LYS A 345 -3.11 16.53 14.34
C LYS A 345 -2.10 17.66 14.19
N SER A 346 -0.83 17.46 14.56
CA SER A 346 0.25 18.45 14.37
C SER A 346 0.77 18.49 12.92
N ASN A 347 -0.01 18.02 11.95
CA ASN A 347 0.30 17.95 10.53
C ASN A 347 1.62 17.22 10.20
N THR A 348 2.10 16.38 11.12
CA THR A 348 3.30 15.56 10.90
C THR A 348 2.89 14.27 10.19
N ASN A 349 3.36 14.08 8.96
CA ASN A 349 3.16 12.86 8.18
C ASN A 349 4.09 11.75 8.70
N LEU A 350 3.51 10.77 9.37
CA LEU A 350 4.24 9.67 10.01
C LEU A 350 4.84 8.72 8.96
N PHE A 351 4.00 8.24 8.06
CA PHE A 351 4.44 7.35 7.00
C PHE A 351 3.58 7.45 5.74
N TYR A 352 4.19 7.11 4.61
CA TYR A 352 3.55 6.94 3.30
C TYR A 352 3.64 5.48 2.88
N HIS A 353 2.51 4.80 2.74
CA HIS A 353 2.40 3.46 2.18
C HIS A 353 2.03 3.57 0.71
N ALA A 354 2.98 3.27 -0.18
CA ALA A 354 2.74 3.42 -1.62
C ALA A 354 1.77 2.39 -2.21
N GLY A 355 1.58 1.25 -1.53
CA GLY A 355 1.03 0.06 -2.18
C GLY A 355 1.91 -0.36 -3.36
N ASP A 356 1.31 -0.99 -4.36
CA ASP A 356 1.96 -1.16 -5.65
C ASP A 356 1.75 0.08 -6.53
N THR A 357 2.80 0.46 -7.25
CA THR A 357 2.80 1.67 -8.05
C THR A 357 3.84 1.60 -9.17
N GLY A 358 3.52 2.13 -10.35
CA GLY A 358 4.51 2.59 -11.31
C GLY A 358 4.88 4.06 -11.09
N TYR A 359 6.02 4.50 -11.62
CA TYR A 359 6.49 5.87 -11.43
C TYR A 359 5.76 6.86 -12.36
N VAL A 360 5.12 7.86 -11.77
CA VAL A 360 4.51 9.02 -12.44
C VAL A 360 5.31 10.26 -12.08
N HIS A 361 5.76 11.02 -13.09
CA HIS A 361 6.86 11.97 -12.96
C HIS A 361 6.63 13.12 -11.98
N ASP A 362 5.38 13.58 -11.83
CA ASP A 362 5.05 14.71 -10.95
C ASP A 362 4.05 14.37 -9.84
N LEU A 363 3.48 13.16 -9.83
CA LEU A 363 2.50 12.72 -8.83
C LEU A 363 3.03 12.82 -7.40
N PHE A 364 4.24 12.31 -7.15
CA PHE A 364 4.81 12.28 -5.79
C PHE A 364 5.18 13.68 -5.29
N ARG A 365 5.65 14.55 -6.18
CA ARG A 365 5.86 15.97 -5.84
C ARG A 365 4.54 16.66 -5.50
N ILE A 366 3.48 16.37 -6.25
CA ILE A 366 2.12 16.87 -6.03
C ILE A 366 1.56 16.39 -4.68
N ILE A 367 1.73 15.11 -4.33
CA ILE A 367 1.35 14.56 -3.02
C ILE A 367 2.06 15.32 -1.90
N LYS A 368 3.38 15.53 -2.02
CA LYS A 368 4.16 16.31 -1.06
C LYS A 368 3.72 17.77 -0.99
N GLU A 369 3.39 18.40 -2.11
CA GLU A 369 2.89 19.78 -2.12
C GLU A 369 1.55 19.93 -1.38
N ASN A 370 0.69 18.91 -1.43
CA ASN A 370 -0.61 18.94 -0.78
C ASN A 370 -0.58 18.57 0.71
N TYR A 371 0.28 17.63 1.10
CA TYR A 371 0.29 17.10 2.46
C TYR A 371 1.56 17.42 3.27
N GLY A 372 2.64 17.88 2.61
CA GLY A 372 3.93 18.13 3.23
C GLY A 372 4.91 16.96 3.08
N ARG A 373 6.10 17.12 3.65
CA ARG A 373 7.15 16.09 3.64
C ARG A 373 6.73 14.86 4.47
N THR A 374 7.33 13.71 4.18
CA THR A 374 7.00 12.45 4.85
C THR A 374 8.16 11.99 5.75
N GLN A 375 7.87 11.50 6.96
CA GLN A 375 8.91 10.95 7.83
C GLN A 375 9.43 9.61 7.30
N LEU A 376 8.54 8.63 7.09
CA LEU A 376 8.89 7.31 6.57
C LEU A 376 8.16 6.96 5.27
N GLY A 377 8.89 6.73 4.18
CA GLY A 377 8.33 6.12 2.96
C GLY A 377 8.41 4.59 3.02
N ILE A 378 7.30 3.91 2.79
CA ILE A 378 7.23 2.45 2.65
C ILE A 378 6.89 2.18 1.19
N LEU A 379 7.92 1.87 0.41
CA LEU A 379 7.87 1.87 -1.06
C LEU A 379 8.20 0.46 -1.59
N PRO A 380 7.42 -0.09 -2.54
CA PRO A 380 7.78 -1.36 -3.16
C PRO A 380 9.09 -1.21 -3.93
N CYS A 381 9.92 -2.25 -3.94
CA CYS A 381 11.17 -2.26 -4.70
C CYS A 381 11.39 -3.56 -5.48
N GLY A 382 10.48 -4.53 -5.41
CA GLY A 382 10.49 -5.75 -6.22
C GLY A 382 9.43 -5.73 -7.32
N GLN A 383 9.28 -6.87 -8.01
CA GLN A 383 8.34 -7.07 -9.12
C GLN A 383 8.57 -6.18 -10.35
N TYR A 384 9.80 -5.72 -10.58
CA TYR A 384 10.11 -4.81 -11.68
C TYR A 384 10.68 -5.48 -12.95
N CYS A 385 10.97 -6.79 -12.94
CA CYS A 385 11.48 -7.48 -14.12
C CYS A 385 10.44 -8.34 -14.87
N PRO A 386 10.44 -8.32 -16.22
CA PRO A 386 11.27 -7.45 -17.06
C PRO A 386 10.70 -6.03 -17.12
N GLN A 387 11.60 -5.03 -17.17
CA GLN A 387 11.22 -3.63 -16.98
C GLN A 387 10.20 -3.12 -18.01
N TRP A 388 10.32 -3.53 -19.28
CA TRP A 388 9.38 -3.12 -20.34
C TRP A 388 7.94 -3.58 -20.05
N HIS A 389 7.78 -4.69 -19.33
CA HIS A 389 6.50 -5.24 -18.94
C HIS A 389 6.03 -4.62 -17.62
N GLN A 390 6.88 -4.55 -16.59
CA GLN A 390 6.44 -4.20 -15.24
C GLN A 390 6.33 -2.69 -14.97
N ARG A 391 7.08 -1.85 -15.69
CA ARG A 391 7.17 -0.39 -15.48
C ARG A 391 5.84 0.35 -15.32
N PRO A 392 4.74 0.01 -16.04
CA PRO A 392 3.46 0.69 -15.86
C PRO A 392 2.79 0.46 -14.50
N ARG A 393 3.29 -0.44 -13.65
CA ARG A 393 2.61 -0.94 -12.44
C ARG A 393 3.54 -1.15 -11.24
N HIS A 394 4.84 -1.33 -11.49
CA HIS A 394 5.84 -1.52 -10.44
C HIS A 394 7.05 -0.63 -10.70
N ILE A 395 7.45 0.10 -9.66
CA ILE A 395 8.67 0.90 -9.64
C ILE A 395 9.92 0.04 -9.45
N SER A 396 11.03 0.51 -10.00
CA SER A 396 12.35 -0.09 -9.74
C SER A 396 13.04 0.53 -8.51
N PRO A 397 14.10 -0.10 -7.96
CA PRO A 397 14.93 0.50 -6.91
C PRO A 397 15.46 1.91 -7.23
N GLU A 398 15.72 2.22 -8.50
CA GLU A 398 16.09 3.58 -8.93
C GLU A 398 14.94 4.57 -8.76
N GLU A 399 13.70 4.15 -9.05
CA GLU A 399 12.50 4.98 -8.92
C GLU A 399 12.10 5.15 -7.45
N VAL A 400 12.40 4.19 -6.56
CA VAL A 400 12.30 4.36 -5.10
C VAL A 400 13.12 5.57 -4.63
N LEU A 401 14.36 5.73 -5.11
CA LEU A 401 15.19 6.89 -4.76
C LEU A 401 14.67 8.21 -5.33
N ARG A 402 14.00 8.16 -6.49
CA ARG A 402 13.34 9.35 -7.06
C ARG A 402 12.15 9.75 -6.19
N ILE A 403 11.29 8.80 -5.83
CA ILE A 403 10.14 9.04 -4.96
C ILE A 403 10.59 9.55 -3.60
N MET A 404 11.65 8.98 -3.02
CA MET A 404 12.25 9.47 -1.77
C MET A 404 12.55 10.96 -1.85
N LYS A 405 13.15 11.40 -2.97
CA LYS A 405 13.47 12.82 -3.22
C LYS A 405 12.22 13.66 -3.45
N ASP A 406 11.29 13.19 -4.29
CA ASP A 406 10.09 13.92 -4.69
C ASP A 406 9.12 14.15 -3.50
N MET A 407 8.99 13.14 -2.64
CA MET A 407 8.22 13.17 -1.39
C MET A 407 8.97 13.83 -0.22
N GLN A 408 10.27 14.10 -0.38
CA GLN A 408 11.17 14.53 0.68
C GLN A 408 11.09 13.63 1.92
N CYS A 409 11.13 12.30 1.70
CA CYS A 409 11.11 11.33 2.78
C CYS A 409 12.37 11.45 3.65
N THR A 410 12.22 11.45 4.98
CA THR A 410 13.39 11.40 5.88
C THR A 410 14.07 10.04 5.79
N GLN A 411 13.29 8.97 5.81
CA GLN A 411 13.76 7.59 5.65
C GLN A 411 12.84 6.81 4.71
N VAL A 412 13.36 5.76 4.07
CA VAL A 412 12.61 4.85 3.19
C VAL A 412 12.91 3.40 3.50
N LEU A 413 11.85 2.59 3.57
CA LEU A 413 11.88 1.13 3.62
C LEU A 413 11.44 0.56 2.27
N GLY A 414 12.33 -0.21 1.62
CA GLY A 414 12.02 -0.97 0.42
C GLY A 414 11.30 -2.28 0.75
N VAL A 415 10.03 -2.39 0.36
CA VAL A 415 9.15 -3.56 0.60
C VAL A 415 8.79 -4.28 -0.71
N HIS A 416 7.86 -5.25 -0.68
CA HIS A 416 7.39 -6.00 -1.86
C HIS A 416 8.51 -6.80 -2.56
N TRP A 417 9.41 -7.40 -1.78
CA TRP A 417 10.50 -8.23 -2.29
C TRP A 417 10.76 -9.45 -1.38
N GLY A 418 11.51 -10.43 -1.88
CA GLY A 418 12.04 -11.54 -1.08
C GLY A 418 11.00 -12.46 -0.42
N THR A 419 9.72 -12.35 -0.79
CA THR A 419 8.62 -13.07 -0.11
C THR A 419 7.89 -14.02 -1.05
N PHE A 420 7.56 -13.55 -2.25
CA PHE A 420 7.04 -14.36 -3.36
C PHE A 420 7.87 -14.07 -4.61
N LEU A 421 7.93 -15.04 -5.53
CA LEU A 421 8.55 -14.84 -6.84
C LEU A 421 7.46 -14.47 -7.86
N LEU A 422 7.31 -13.17 -8.13
CA LEU A 422 6.23 -12.62 -8.97
C LEU A 422 6.71 -12.10 -10.33
N SER A 423 8.02 -12.12 -10.56
CA SER A 423 8.73 -11.43 -11.64
C SER A 423 10.02 -12.19 -11.98
N GLY A 424 10.84 -11.62 -12.87
CA GLY A 424 12.05 -12.28 -13.39
C GLY A 424 13.32 -12.06 -12.56
N GLU A 425 13.37 -11.05 -11.69
CA GLU A 425 14.61 -10.70 -10.97
C GLU A 425 15.04 -11.76 -9.94
N TYR A 426 16.34 -11.79 -9.65
CA TYR A 426 16.86 -12.58 -8.53
C TYR A 426 16.24 -12.09 -7.22
N PHE A 427 15.83 -13.01 -6.34
CA PHE A 427 14.97 -12.67 -5.19
C PHE A 427 15.58 -11.65 -4.20
N ARG A 428 16.91 -11.49 -4.14
CA ARG A 428 17.59 -10.44 -3.33
C ARG A 428 18.06 -9.24 -4.13
N GLU A 429 17.97 -9.28 -5.46
CA GLU A 429 18.34 -8.16 -6.31
C GLU A 429 17.64 -6.86 -5.89
N PRO A 430 16.33 -6.84 -5.55
CA PRO A 430 15.68 -5.63 -5.06
C PRO A 430 16.41 -4.95 -3.89
N LYS A 431 16.80 -5.74 -2.87
CA LYS A 431 17.54 -5.25 -1.70
C LYS A 431 18.94 -4.80 -2.06
N GLU A 432 19.71 -5.68 -2.70
CA GLU A 432 21.10 -5.43 -3.03
C GLU A 432 21.23 -4.19 -3.94
N LYS A 433 20.32 -4.06 -4.90
CA LYS A 433 20.29 -2.95 -5.84
C LYS A 433 19.86 -1.65 -5.17
N LEU A 434 18.81 -1.64 -4.35
CA LEU A 434 18.37 -0.43 -3.65
C LEU A 434 19.47 0.10 -2.72
N GLU A 435 20.05 -0.76 -1.90
CA GLU A 435 21.07 -0.38 -0.92
C GLU A 435 22.36 0.08 -1.60
N THR A 436 22.79 -0.59 -2.68
CA THR A 436 23.94 -0.17 -3.47
C THR A 436 23.71 1.19 -4.12
N LEU A 437 22.52 1.42 -4.70
CA LEU A 437 22.19 2.70 -5.33
C LEU A 437 22.10 3.83 -4.30
N ALA A 438 21.51 3.56 -3.12
CA ALA A 438 21.44 4.53 -2.02
C ALA A 438 22.84 4.93 -1.55
N GLN A 439 23.72 3.94 -1.34
CA GLN A 439 25.11 4.17 -0.98
C GLN A 439 25.85 4.98 -2.06
N TRP A 440 25.68 4.64 -3.34
CA TRP A 440 26.29 5.37 -4.45
C TRP A 440 25.81 6.83 -4.54
N LYS A 441 24.58 7.12 -4.11
CA LYS A 441 24.03 8.47 -3.98
C LYS A 441 24.48 9.21 -2.71
N GLY A 442 25.30 8.59 -1.86
CA GLY A 442 25.80 9.18 -0.63
C GLY A 442 24.75 9.29 0.47
N LEU A 443 23.68 8.48 0.42
CA LEU A 443 22.70 8.41 1.50
C LEU A 443 23.26 7.59 2.66
N ASP A 444 22.92 8.00 3.89
CA ASP A 444 23.15 7.17 5.07
C ASP A 444 22.43 5.82 4.88
N PRO A 445 23.09 4.67 5.13
CA PRO A 445 22.45 3.36 5.07
C PRO A 445 21.18 3.22 5.91
N GLN A 446 21.01 4.04 6.95
CA GLN A 446 19.80 4.08 7.77
C GLN A 446 18.64 4.87 7.13
N ASN A 447 18.91 5.66 6.09
CA ASN A 447 17.91 6.50 5.44
C ASN A 447 17.20 5.83 4.26
N CYS A 448 17.80 4.82 3.61
CA CYS A 448 17.14 4.08 2.55
C CYS A 448 17.68 2.66 2.46
N TYR A 449 16.87 1.68 2.87
CA TYR A 449 17.27 0.27 2.92
C TYR A 449 16.06 -0.67 2.84
N CYS A 450 16.33 -1.95 2.67
CA CYS A 450 15.30 -2.99 2.75
C CYS A 450 15.31 -3.63 4.15
N PRO A 451 14.18 -3.61 4.89
CA PRO A 451 14.11 -4.20 6.22
C PRO A 451 14.33 -5.71 6.19
N GLU A 452 14.74 -6.27 7.32
CA GLU A 452 14.84 -7.72 7.49
C GLU A 452 13.50 -8.30 7.95
N LEU A 453 13.18 -9.51 7.51
CA LEU A 453 11.88 -10.12 7.74
C LEU A 453 11.64 -10.35 9.25
N GLY A 454 10.54 -9.80 9.76
CA GLY A 454 10.16 -9.90 11.17
C GLY A 454 10.98 -9.04 12.14
N LYS A 455 12.00 -8.33 11.67
CA LYS A 455 12.80 -7.44 12.53
C LYS A 455 12.01 -6.16 12.80
N THR A 456 11.94 -5.76 14.06
CA THR A 456 11.32 -4.48 14.44
C THR A 456 12.40 -3.41 14.51
N THR A 457 12.18 -2.30 13.79
CA THR A 457 13.06 -1.13 13.82
C THR A 457 12.34 0.05 14.43
N ARG A 458 13.02 0.77 15.32
CA ARG A 458 12.54 1.99 15.95
C ARG A 458 12.97 3.22 15.15
N PHE A 459 12.01 4.10 14.88
CA PHE A 459 12.19 5.36 14.16
C PHE A 459 11.88 6.53 15.09
N GLU A 460 12.76 7.53 15.12
CA GLU A 460 12.52 8.78 15.82
C GLU A 460 11.80 9.77 14.91
N ILE A 461 10.64 10.25 15.36
CA ILE A 461 9.82 11.16 14.59
C ILE A 461 10.21 12.59 14.93
N LYS A 462 10.85 13.25 13.96
CA LYS A 462 11.13 14.69 14.03
C LYS A 462 9.80 15.43 13.88
N GLN A 463 9.37 16.10 14.93
CA GLN A 463 8.22 17.00 14.82
C GLN A 463 8.60 18.17 13.90
N GLU A 464 7.68 18.55 13.02
CA GLU A 464 7.74 19.89 12.44
C GLU A 464 7.53 20.87 13.59
N ALA A 465 8.54 21.69 13.88
CA ALA A 465 8.31 22.88 14.67
C ALA A 465 7.23 23.67 13.93
N ASP A 466 6.17 24.07 14.63
CA ASP A 466 5.08 24.88 14.10
C ASP A 466 5.67 26.04 13.30
N GLN A 467 5.80 25.86 11.98
CA GLN A 467 6.13 26.95 11.09
C GLN A 467 4.83 27.72 10.97
N VAL A 468 4.68 28.67 11.90
CA VAL A 468 3.81 29.82 11.73
C VAL A 468 4.05 30.34 10.32
N ARG A 469 3.10 30.05 9.43
CA ARG A 469 2.98 30.66 8.11
C ARG A 469 1.84 31.64 8.14
#